data_AF-A0A496BIK7-F1
#
_entry.id   AF-A0A496BIK7-F1
#
_cell.length_a   1.000
_cell.length_b   1.000
_cell.length_c   1.000
_cell.angle_alpha   90.00
_cell.angle_beta   90.00
_cell.angle_gamma   90.00
#
_symmetry.space_group_name_H-M   'P 1'
#
loop_
_entity.id
_entity.type
_entity.pdbx_description
1 polymer ?
#
loop_
_entity_poly.entity_id
_entity_poly.type
_entity_poly.pdbx_seq_one_letter_code
_entity_poly.pdbx_strand_id
1 'polypeptide(L)'
;MIDKNLLRQLPAIENLLNTQEMLDLQDTYARPLVTEALRTVVADVRGSILSGNLTRLPEHTEYVEQTRQKIVEKIGARMRPVVNATGTVTHTNLGRSLLSTAACEAIQQAAQNYVNLEYDLATGERGHRDRITEPLLQQLTRCEASTVVNNNAAAVLLALQTIARGKEVIVSRGELIEIGGAFRVPDVMAASGAILREVGTTNRTHLRDYAEAINENTGLLLKVHPSNYKILGFTSTPPMEELTELGAQHGIPTMEDLGSGALIDMTAYGLPHEPLVGERIASGVDVVTFSGDKLLGGPQAGIIVGKSEWIEKMRKNPMMRALRVDKLIIAGLSATLQRYLIGGETITEQFPMLNRYTRSTETLHTLAIELKGQLQDLFGEKVEVQVSETFGQIGSGALPVETLPSVALVLEPLNISAEMLALHFRDATVPVIGRIKNDRFWLDLRTIYEREQTWIIEAATEVAKML
;
A
#
# COMPACT_ATOMS: atom_id res chain seq x y z
N MET A 1 -35.75 17.88 34.37
CA MET A 1 -35.24 18.61 35.54
C MET A 1 -33.91 17.99 35.93
N ILE A 2 -32.87 18.79 36.20
CA ILE A 2 -31.56 18.28 36.62
C ILE A 2 -31.72 17.62 38.00
N ASP A 3 -31.45 16.32 38.10
CA ASP A 3 -31.48 15.62 39.39
C ASP A 3 -30.19 15.92 40.17
N LYS A 4 -30.27 16.94 41.04
CA LYS A 4 -29.18 17.35 41.92
C LYS A 4 -28.78 16.26 42.93
N ASN A 5 -29.62 15.25 43.15
CA ASN A 5 -29.31 14.13 44.05
C ASN A 5 -28.31 13.17 43.40
N LEU A 6 -28.49 12.83 42.11
CA LEU A 6 -27.55 11.99 41.36
C LEU A 6 -26.14 12.60 41.30
N LEU A 7 -26.02 13.93 41.13
CA LEU A 7 -24.72 14.61 41.13
C LEU A 7 -23.98 14.48 42.46
N ARG A 8 -24.69 14.48 43.59
CA ARG A 8 -24.11 14.33 44.93
C ARG A 8 -23.69 12.89 45.23
N GLN A 9 -24.31 11.93 44.56
CA GLN A 9 -24.05 10.50 44.73
C GLN A 9 -22.90 9.99 43.82
N LEU A 10 -22.34 10.83 42.95
CA LEU A 10 -21.19 10.45 42.13
C LEU A 10 -20.02 10.01 43.03
N PRO A 11 -19.51 8.78 42.85
CA PRO A 11 -18.43 8.27 43.69
C PRO A 11 -17.14 9.05 43.47
N ALA A 12 -16.34 9.20 44.53
CA ALA A 12 -14.99 9.73 44.41
C ALA A 12 -14.14 8.79 43.55
N ILE A 13 -13.30 9.36 42.68
CA ILE A 13 -12.42 8.59 41.79
C ILE A 13 -11.56 7.61 42.61
N GLU A 14 -11.03 8.05 43.75
CA GLU A 14 -10.20 7.19 44.61
C GLU A 14 -10.98 6.00 45.18
N ASN A 15 -12.28 6.15 45.46
CA ASN A 15 -13.09 5.03 45.93
C ASN A 15 -13.29 3.98 44.83
N LEU A 16 -13.51 4.44 43.59
CA LEU A 16 -13.60 3.56 42.43
C LEU A 16 -12.25 2.88 42.14
N LEU A 17 -11.14 3.62 42.19
CA LEU A 17 -9.80 3.06 41.94
C LEU A 17 -9.38 1.95 42.92
N ASN A 18 -9.98 1.93 44.11
CA ASN A 18 -9.70 0.93 45.15
C ASN A 18 -10.68 -0.25 45.15
N THR A 19 -11.60 -0.36 44.19
CA THR A 19 -12.39 -1.59 44.02
C THR A 19 -11.51 -2.68 43.41
N GLN A 20 -11.84 -3.95 43.70
CA GLN A 20 -11.03 -5.08 43.24
C GLN A 20 -10.90 -5.10 41.71
N GLU A 21 -11.99 -4.84 40.99
CA GLU A 21 -12.00 -4.86 39.53
C GLU A 21 -11.17 -3.73 38.90
N MET A 22 -11.06 -2.57 39.57
CA MET A 22 -10.18 -1.48 39.14
C MET A 22 -8.72 -1.74 39.51
N LEU A 23 -8.46 -2.50 40.58
CA LEU A 23 -7.12 -2.98 40.92
C LEU A 23 -6.65 -4.02 39.89
N ASP A 24 -7.53 -4.94 39.47
CA ASP A 24 -7.23 -5.90 38.41
C ASP A 24 -6.91 -5.20 37.07
N LEU A 25 -7.60 -4.09 36.77
CA LEU A 25 -7.24 -3.23 35.64
C LEU A 25 -5.86 -2.57 35.83
N GLN A 26 -5.47 -2.22 37.05
CA GLN A 26 -4.17 -1.64 37.37
C GLN A 26 -3.01 -2.65 37.31
N ASP A 27 -3.29 -3.94 37.48
CA ASP A 27 -2.32 -5.02 37.25
C ASP A 27 -1.99 -5.18 35.76
N THR A 28 -2.94 -4.83 34.89
CA THR A 28 -2.77 -4.88 33.43
C THR A 28 -2.26 -3.55 32.85
N TYR A 29 -2.78 -2.43 33.34
CA TYR A 29 -2.53 -1.09 32.82
C TYR A 29 -1.95 -0.18 33.90
N ALA A 30 -0.95 0.63 33.55
CA ALA A 30 -0.36 1.56 34.50
C ALA A 30 -1.43 2.46 35.16
N ARG A 31 -1.42 2.55 36.50
CA ARG A 31 -2.39 3.34 37.28
C ARG A 31 -2.69 4.76 36.76
N PRO A 32 -1.72 5.55 36.24
CA PRO A 32 -2.02 6.85 35.65
C PRO A 32 -3.03 6.79 34.49
N LEU A 33 -2.91 5.76 33.63
CA LEU A 33 -3.80 5.55 32.50
C LEU A 33 -5.21 5.16 32.96
N VAL A 34 -5.31 4.25 33.94
CA VAL A 34 -6.60 3.85 34.54
C VAL A 34 -7.28 5.06 35.20
N THR A 35 -6.51 5.85 35.95
CA THR A 35 -7.00 7.05 36.64
C THR A 35 -7.51 8.09 35.64
N GLU A 36 -6.80 8.32 34.55
CA GLU A 36 -7.22 9.27 33.52
C GLU A 36 -8.46 8.80 32.77
N ALA A 37 -8.51 7.52 32.36
CA ALA A 37 -9.68 6.95 31.70
C ALA A 37 -10.91 7.02 32.61
N LEU A 38 -10.77 6.64 33.88
CA LEU A 38 -11.84 6.72 34.86
C LEU A 38 -12.31 8.17 35.10
N ARG A 39 -11.39 9.14 35.12
CA ARG A 39 -11.74 10.58 35.18
C ARG A 39 -12.63 10.98 34.01
N THR A 40 -12.31 10.52 32.81
CA THR A 40 -13.14 10.76 31.62
C THR A 40 -14.51 10.14 31.77
N VAL A 41 -14.59 8.87 32.17
CA VAL A 41 -15.88 8.18 32.42
C VAL A 41 -16.73 8.92 33.44
N VAL A 42 -16.15 9.30 34.58
CA VAL A 42 -16.87 10.05 35.63
C VAL A 42 -17.30 11.44 35.11
N ALA A 43 -16.51 12.09 34.25
CA ALA A 43 -16.88 13.34 33.61
C ALA A 43 -18.04 13.16 32.60
N ASP A 44 -18.04 12.09 31.81
CA ASP A 44 -19.10 11.75 30.85
C ASP A 44 -20.42 11.45 31.57
N VAL A 45 -20.38 10.69 32.66
CA VAL A 45 -21.54 10.43 33.54
C VAL A 45 -22.04 11.75 34.12
N ARG A 46 -21.15 12.62 34.61
CA ARG A 46 -21.53 13.95 35.12
C ARG A 46 -22.22 14.80 34.06
N GLY A 47 -21.69 14.81 32.82
CA GLY A 47 -22.30 15.51 31.69
C GLY A 47 -23.70 14.98 31.33
N SER A 48 -23.87 13.66 31.40
CA SER A 48 -25.14 12.98 31.14
C SER A 48 -26.21 13.31 32.20
N ILE A 49 -25.83 13.46 33.47
CA ILE A 49 -26.74 13.93 34.53
C ILE A 49 -27.14 15.39 34.30
N LEU A 50 -26.19 16.27 33.96
CA LEU A 50 -26.46 17.70 33.74
C LEU A 50 -27.36 17.96 32.52
N SER A 51 -27.26 17.13 31.49
CA SER A 51 -28.14 17.18 30.31
C SER A 51 -29.52 16.53 30.55
N GLY A 52 -29.72 15.86 31.68
CA GLY A 52 -30.97 15.17 32.01
C GLY A 52 -31.16 13.84 31.29
N ASN A 53 -30.11 13.31 30.66
CA ASN A 53 -30.13 12.06 29.89
C ASN A 53 -29.88 10.82 30.76
N LEU A 54 -29.61 11.00 32.05
CA LEU A 54 -29.31 9.92 32.98
C LEU A 54 -30.34 9.88 34.11
N THR A 55 -30.98 8.72 34.30
CA THR A 55 -32.00 8.49 35.33
C THR A 55 -31.50 7.67 36.53
N ARG A 56 -30.34 7.00 36.39
CA ARG A 56 -29.63 6.27 37.45
C ARG A 56 -28.13 6.43 37.30
N LEU A 57 -27.38 6.33 38.40
CA LEU A 57 -25.92 6.20 38.30
C LEU A 57 -25.53 4.83 37.73
N PRO A 58 -24.38 4.73 37.04
CA PRO A 58 -23.81 3.45 36.68
C PRO A 58 -23.43 2.64 37.92
N GLU A 59 -23.53 1.31 37.82
CA GLU A 59 -22.98 0.38 38.80
C GLU A 59 -21.44 0.36 38.74
N HIS A 60 -20.79 -0.16 39.78
CA HIS A 60 -19.33 -0.26 39.84
C HIS A 60 -18.76 -1.02 38.64
N THR A 61 -19.40 -2.12 38.24
CA THR A 61 -19.05 -2.93 37.08
C THR A 61 -19.15 -2.14 35.76
N GLU A 62 -20.14 -1.25 35.63
CA GLU A 62 -20.31 -0.38 34.46
C GLU A 62 -19.21 0.69 34.39
N TYR A 63 -18.78 1.24 35.52
CA TYR A 63 -17.61 2.15 35.55
C TYR A 63 -16.32 1.43 35.13
N VAL A 64 -16.11 0.20 35.61
CA VAL A 64 -14.95 -0.63 35.24
C VAL A 64 -14.94 -0.89 33.75
N GLU A 65 -16.07 -1.32 33.19
CA GLU A 65 -16.16 -1.66 31.77
C GLU A 65 -15.99 -0.42 30.88
N GLN A 66 -16.64 0.70 31.21
CA GLN A 66 -16.44 1.95 30.49
C GLN A 66 -14.99 2.45 30.60
N THR A 67 -14.35 2.25 31.76
CA THR A 67 -12.93 2.62 31.95
C THR A 67 -12.04 1.74 31.09
N ARG A 68 -12.28 0.42 31.07
CA ARG A 68 -11.58 -0.53 30.18
C ARG A 68 -11.74 -0.11 28.72
N GLN A 69 -12.96 0.21 28.28
CA GLN A 69 -13.22 0.67 26.92
C GLN A 69 -12.44 1.94 26.59
N LYS A 70 -12.47 2.96 27.46
CA LYS A 70 -11.70 4.20 27.28
C LYS A 70 -10.18 3.95 27.24
N ILE A 71 -9.67 3.00 28.02
CA ILE A 71 -8.27 2.59 27.95
C ILE A 71 -7.98 1.96 26.58
N VAL A 72 -8.75 0.97 26.17
CA VAL A 72 -8.58 0.26 24.89
C VAL A 72 -8.69 1.21 23.71
N GLU A 73 -9.65 2.14 23.70
CA GLU A 73 -9.77 3.19 22.68
C GLU A 73 -8.52 4.09 22.64
N LYS A 74 -7.97 4.43 23.80
CA LYS A 74 -6.86 5.38 23.92
C LYS A 74 -5.52 4.79 23.52
N ILE A 75 -5.23 3.56 23.96
CA ILE A 75 -3.93 2.90 23.74
C ILE A 75 -3.99 1.77 22.71
N GLY A 76 -5.16 1.49 22.14
CA GLY A 76 -5.35 0.49 21.11
C GLY A 76 -4.48 0.76 19.88
N ALA A 77 -4.18 -0.33 19.15
CA ALA A 77 -3.41 -0.24 17.92
C ALA A 77 -4.15 0.63 16.89
N ARG A 78 -3.55 1.76 16.53
CA ARG A 78 -4.09 2.65 15.48
C ARG A 78 -3.96 2.05 14.08
N MET A 79 -2.98 1.18 13.88
CA MET A 79 -2.81 0.36 12.69
C MET A 79 -3.28 -1.05 13.02
N ARG A 80 -4.38 -1.47 12.40
CA ARG A 80 -4.98 -2.79 12.58
C ARG A 80 -5.24 -3.44 11.22
N PRO A 81 -5.30 -4.78 11.14
CA PRO A 81 -5.77 -5.46 9.94
C PRO A 81 -7.17 -4.98 9.56
N VAL A 82 -7.44 -4.96 8.26
CA VAL A 82 -8.75 -4.65 7.70
C VAL A 82 -9.04 -5.61 6.55
N VAL A 83 -10.31 -5.92 6.33
CA VAL A 83 -10.76 -6.61 5.14
C VAL A 83 -10.89 -5.60 4.01
N ASN A 84 -10.11 -5.78 2.94
CA ASN A 84 -10.31 -5.06 1.70
C ASN A 84 -11.40 -5.76 0.89
N ALA A 85 -12.59 -5.17 0.82
CA ALA A 85 -13.72 -5.59 -0.02
C ALA A 85 -14.07 -4.51 -1.07
N THR A 86 -13.10 -3.65 -1.42
CA THR A 86 -13.30 -2.56 -2.37
C THR A 86 -13.23 -3.02 -3.83
N GLY A 87 -12.58 -4.16 -4.09
CA GLY A 87 -12.30 -4.66 -5.43
C GLY A 87 -11.01 -4.10 -6.04
N THR A 88 -10.36 -3.14 -5.38
CA THR A 88 -9.02 -2.66 -5.76
C THR A 88 -7.97 -3.51 -5.07
N VAL A 89 -7.19 -4.28 -5.85
CA VAL A 89 -6.25 -5.26 -5.28
C VAL A 89 -5.04 -4.56 -4.64
N THR A 90 -4.22 -3.81 -5.39
CA THR A 90 -3.16 -2.96 -4.81
C THR A 90 -3.76 -1.63 -4.38
N HIS A 91 -4.28 -1.57 -3.17
CA HIS A 91 -4.96 -0.38 -2.64
C HIS A 91 -3.99 0.54 -1.88
N THR A 92 -3.75 1.77 -2.36
CA THR A 92 -2.80 2.72 -1.74
C THR A 92 -3.10 2.96 -0.26
N ASN A 93 -4.36 3.26 0.09
CA ASN A 93 -4.73 3.60 1.47
C ASN A 93 -4.70 2.39 2.42
N LEU A 94 -4.73 1.16 1.89
CA LEU A 94 -4.77 -0.08 2.68
C LEU A 94 -3.41 -0.82 2.66
N GLY A 95 -2.33 -0.14 2.25
CA GLY A 95 -0.97 -0.67 2.36
C GLY A 95 -0.43 -1.40 1.13
N ARG A 96 -1.07 -1.24 -0.05
CA ARG A 96 -0.63 -1.79 -1.34
C ARG A 96 -0.51 -3.31 -1.37
N SER A 97 0.71 -3.85 -1.39
CA SER A 97 0.99 -5.26 -1.66
C SER A 97 1.07 -6.10 -0.39
N LEU A 98 0.38 -7.23 -0.42
CA LEU A 98 0.51 -8.26 0.60
C LEU A 98 1.77 -9.09 0.34
N LEU A 99 2.56 -9.29 1.39
CA LEU A 99 3.78 -10.10 1.34
C LEU A 99 3.45 -11.60 1.35
N SER A 100 4.24 -12.38 0.64
CA SER A 100 4.21 -13.84 0.74
C SER A 100 4.66 -14.30 2.12
N THR A 101 4.27 -15.53 2.51
CA THR A 101 4.71 -16.14 3.78
C THR A 101 6.23 -16.13 3.91
N ALA A 102 6.94 -16.50 2.84
CA ALA A 102 8.40 -16.49 2.82
C ALA A 102 9.00 -15.09 3.09
N ALA A 103 8.39 -14.03 2.54
CA ALA A 103 8.84 -12.66 2.80
C ALA A 103 8.56 -12.23 4.25
N CYS A 104 7.39 -12.57 4.80
CA CYS A 104 7.06 -12.33 6.22
C CYS A 104 8.02 -13.07 7.17
N GLU A 105 8.31 -14.33 6.90
CA GLU A 105 9.26 -15.13 7.67
C GLU A 105 10.67 -14.55 7.62
N ALA A 106 11.14 -14.16 6.43
CA ALA A 106 12.45 -13.50 6.28
C ALA A 106 12.54 -12.20 7.09
N ILE A 107 11.47 -11.39 7.08
CA ILE A 107 11.37 -10.17 7.91
C ILE A 107 11.44 -10.52 9.40
N GLN A 108 10.68 -11.52 9.84
CA GLN A 108 10.66 -11.94 11.24
C GLN A 108 12.05 -12.42 11.68
N GLN A 109 12.71 -13.25 10.88
CA GLN A 109 14.06 -13.73 11.16
C GLN A 109 15.06 -12.57 11.24
N ALA A 110 14.99 -11.62 10.31
CA ALA A 110 15.85 -10.44 10.33
C ALA A 110 15.55 -9.50 11.51
N ALA A 111 14.31 -9.45 12.00
CA ALA A 111 13.92 -8.66 13.17
C ALA A 111 14.45 -9.27 14.48
N GLN A 112 14.34 -10.59 14.62
CA GLN A 112 14.67 -11.32 15.85
C GLN A 112 16.16 -11.61 16.02
N ASN A 113 16.95 -11.55 14.95
CA ASN A 113 18.36 -11.94 14.97
C ASN A 113 19.31 -10.82 14.51
N TYR A 114 20.58 -10.93 14.90
CA TYR A 114 21.66 -10.29 14.16
C TYR A 114 21.78 -10.94 12.79
N VAL A 115 22.02 -10.13 11.76
CA VAL A 115 22.11 -10.60 10.37
C VAL A 115 23.34 -10.03 9.69
N ASN A 116 23.84 -10.74 8.67
CA ASN A 116 24.99 -10.38 7.85
C ASN A 116 24.67 -9.27 6.82
N LEU A 117 23.98 -8.21 7.25
CA LEU A 117 23.49 -7.14 6.37
C LEU A 117 24.62 -6.40 5.65
N GLU A 118 25.67 -6.00 6.39
CA GLU A 118 26.84 -5.29 5.89
C GLU A 118 28.14 -6.01 6.30
N TYR A 119 28.08 -7.33 6.46
CA TYR A 119 29.21 -8.14 6.96
C TYR A 119 29.42 -9.40 6.13
N ASP A 120 30.55 -9.50 5.45
CA ASP A 120 30.86 -10.65 4.62
C ASP A 120 31.33 -11.85 5.43
N LEU A 121 30.62 -12.97 5.27
CA LEU A 121 30.93 -14.21 5.97
C LEU A 121 32.15 -14.92 5.37
N ALA A 122 32.45 -14.70 4.09
CA ALA A 122 33.60 -15.30 3.42
C ALA A 122 34.91 -14.58 3.80
N THR A 123 34.88 -13.24 3.87
CA THR A 123 36.09 -12.45 4.18
C THR A 123 36.20 -12.03 5.65
N GLY A 124 35.08 -12.01 6.38
CA GLY A 124 35.05 -11.48 7.75
C GLY A 124 35.09 -9.94 7.83
N GLU A 125 34.82 -9.25 6.72
CA GLU A 125 34.95 -7.80 6.63
C GLU A 125 33.62 -7.08 6.36
N ARG A 126 33.62 -5.75 6.43
CA ARG A 126 32.46 -4.93 6.10
C ARG A 126 32.16 -5.03 4.60
N GLY A 127 30.93 -5.44 4.27
CA GLY A 127 30.42 -5.52 2.90
C GLY A 127 29.34 -4.48 2.59
N HIS A 128 28.95 -4.37 1.31
CA HIS A 128 27.81 -3.55 0.90
C HIS A 128 26.50 -4.34 0.99
N ARG A 129 25.41 -3.70 1.44
CA ARG A 129 24.10 -4.34 1.61
C ARG A 129 23.48 -4.86 0.32
N ASP A 130 23.76 -4.18 -0.80
CA ASP A 130 23.15 -4.49 -2.10
C ASP A 130 23.49 -5.92 -2.56
N ARG A 131 24.60 -6.51 -2.07
CA ARG A 131 24.99 -7.89 -2.38
C ARG A 131 23.92 -8.95 -2.07
N ILE A 132 22.95 -8.61 -1.22
CA ILE A 132 21.84 -9.50 -0.85
C ILE A 132 20.80 -9.57 -1.98
N THR A 133 20.48 -8.42 -2.60
CA THR A 133 19.42 -8.31 -3.61
C THR A 133 19.94 -8.24 -5.04
N GLU A 134 21.16 -7.70 -5.23
CA GLU A 134 21.73 -7.44 -6.56
C GLU A 134 21.89 -8.70 -7.42
N PRO A 135 22.44 -9.83 -6.93
CA PRO A 135 22.53 -11.04 -7.74
C PRO A 135 21.16 -11.54 -8.23
N LEU A 136 20.12 -11.37 -7.41
CA LEU A 136 18.76 -11.77 -7.76
C LEU A 136 18.18 -10.83 -8.83
N LEU A 137 18.37 -9.52 -8.67
CA LEU A 137 17.94 -8.51 -9.64
C LEU A 137 18.67 -8.67 -10.98
N GLN A 138 19.97 -8.94 -10.98
CA GLN A 138 20.74 -9.24 -12.19
C GLN A 138 20.19 -10.48 -12.90
N GLN A 139 19.86 -11.54 -12.16
CA GLN A 139 19.29 -12.75 -12.75
C GLN A 139 17.90 -12.50 -13.36
N LEU A 140 17.07 -11.70 -12.71
CA LEU A 140 15.69 -11.42 -13.12
C LEU A 140 15.59 -10.39 -14.25
N THR A 141 16.45 -9.38 -14.25
CA THR A 141 16.34 -8.22 -15.15
C THR A 141 17.45 -8.16 -16.20
N ARG A 142 18.51 -8.97 -16.05
CA ARG A 142 19.72 -8.92 -16.88
C ARG A 142 20.47 -7.58 -16.83
N CYS A 143 20.21 -6.75 -15.82
CA CYS A 143 20.98 -5.52 -15.59
C CYS A 143 22.44 -5.82 -15.25
N GLU A 144 23.32 -4.84 -15.46
CA GLU A 144 24.73 -4.98 -15.06
C GLU A 144 24.91 -4.81 -13.54
N ALA A 145 24.19 -3.86 -12.93
CA ALA A 145 24.23 -3.59 -11.51
C ALA A 145 22.88 -3.08 -11.00
N SER A 146 22.69 -3.12 -9.68
CA SER A 146 21.48 -2.60 -9.05
C SER A 146 21.69 -2.04 -7.64
N THR A 147 20.82 -1.15 -7.21
CA THR A 147 20.80 -0.67 -5.82
C THR A 147 19.37 -0.48 -5.33
N VAL A 148 19.18 -0.47 -4.01
CA VAL A 148 17.86 -0.36 -3.38
C VAL A 148 17.84 0.78 -2.36
N VAL A 149 16.82 1.63 -2.47
CA VAL A 149 16.53 2.75 -1.57
C VAL A 149 15.12 2.64 -0.98
N ASN A 150 14.76 3.57 -0.10
CA ASN A 150 13.53 3.54 0.69
C ASN A 150 12.24 3.35 -0.14
N ASN A 151 12.08 4.06 -1.25
CA ASN A 151 10.93 3.95 -2.15
C ASN A 151 11.28 4.49 -3.55
N ASN A 152 10.40 4.32 -4.54
CA ASN A 152 10.70 4.76 -5.91
C ASN A 152 10.87 6.28 -6.04
N ALA A 153 10.19 7.07 -5.21
CA ALA A 153 10.41 8.52 -5.18
C ALA A 153 11.87 8.87 -4.80
N ALA A 154 12.42 8.16 -3.82
CA ALA A 154 13.83 8.25 -3.45
C ALA A 154 14.76 7.76 -4.57
N ALA A 155 14.36 6.73 -5.32
CA ALA A 155 15.12 6.23 -6.47
C ALA A 155 15.25 7.29 -7.57
N VAL A 156 14.13 7.90 -7.95
CA VAL A 156 14.09 8.98 -8.93
C VAL A 156 14.92 10.18 -8.46
N LEU A 157 14.75 10.61 -7.21
CA LEU A 157 15.54 11.69 -6.63
C LEU A 157 17.05 11.41 -6.67
N LEU A 158 17.47 10.21 -6.23
CA LEU A 158 18.86 9.80 -6.21
C LEU A 158 19.46 9.75 -7.61
N ALA A 159 18.73 9.17 -8.57
CA ALA A 159 19.17 9.06 -9.95
C ALA A 159 19.34 10.44 -10.59
N LEU A 160 18.33 11.31 -10.50
CA LEU A 160 18.37 12.66 -11.05
C LEU A 160 19.49 13.51 -10.42
N GLN A 161 19.66 13.44 -9.10
CA GLN A 161 20.72 14.19 -8.41
C GLN A 161 22.12 13.68 -8.80
N THR A 162 22.26 12.38 -9.04
CA THR A 162 23.56 11.79 -9.40
C THR A 162 23.93 12.07 -10.85
N ILE A 163 22.96 12.00 -11.77
CA ILE A 163 23.19 12.09 -13.21
C ILE A 163 23.19 13.54 -13.70
N ALA A 164 22.23 14.35 -13.24
CA ALA A 164 21.85 15.60 -13.89
C ALA A 164 21.78 16.81 -12.95
N ARG A 165 22.42 16.78 -11.78
CA ARG A 165 22.50 17.96 -10.92
C ARG A 165 23.18 19.12 -11.64
N GLY A 166 22.48 20.25 -11.74
CA GLY A 166 22.93 21.45 -12.48
C GLY A 166 22.86 21.31 -14.00
N LYS A 167 22.26 20.24 -14.53
CA LYS A 167 22.08 19.99 -15.96
C LYS A 167 20.61 19.88 -16.33
N GLU A 168 20.32 20.05 -17.61
CA GLU A 168 18.98 19.91 -18.16
C GLU A 168 18.58 18.43 -18.28
N VAL A 169 17.36 18.13 -17.86
CA VAL A 169 16.72 16.83 -18.01
C VAL A 169 15.54 16.99 -18.96
N ILE A 170 15.65 16.38 -20.13
CA ILE A 170 14.62 16.46 -21.17
C ILE A 170 13.55 15.41 -20.87
N VAL A 171 12.29 15.83 -20.76
CA VAL A 171 11.16 14.96 -20.45
C VAL A 171 9.90 15.45 -21.16
N SER A 172 9.03 14.52 -21.59
CA SER A 172 7.75 14.84 -22.18
C SER A 172 6.85 15.61 -21.20
N ARG A 173 6.20 16.69 -21.66
CA ARG A 173 5.22 17.44 -20.86
C ARG A 173 4.05 16.57 -20.39
N GLY A 174 3.66 15.57 -21.20
CA GLY A 174 2.67 14.58 -20.84
C GLY A 174 3.12 13.63 -19.71
N GLU A 175 4.41 13.57 -19.40
CA GLU A 175 4.97 12.66 -18.41
C GLU A 175 5.28 13.36 -17.05
N LEU A 176 4.93 14.64 -16.91
CA LEU A 176 5.04 15.42 -15.67
C LEU A 176 3.88 15.15 -14.72
N ILE A 177 3.89 13.94 -14.14
CA ILE A 177 2.73 13.36 -13.46
C ILE A 177 2.74 13.60 -11.95
N GLU A 178 1.54 13.51 -11.36
CA GLU A 178 1.34 13.43 -9.92
C GLU A 178 0.89 12.01 -9.56
N ILE A 179 1.64 11.33 -8.69
CA ILE A 179 1.32 9.98 -8.23
C ILE A 179 0.94 10.03 -6.75
N GLY A 180 -0.22 9.47 -6.40
CA GLY A 180 -0.77 9.57 -5.06
C GLY A 180 -1.30 10.98 -4.81
N GLY A 181 -0.91 11.61 -3.70
CA GLY A 181 -1.34 12.98 -3.35
C GLY A 181 -0.21 13.93 -2.97
N ALA A 182 1.06 13.57 -3.22
CA ALA A 182 2.21 14.41 -2.85
C ALA A 182 3.46 14.21 -3.71
N PHE A 183 3.56 13.13 -4.50
CA PHE A 183 4.70 12.93 -5.39
C PHE A 183 4.39 13.55 -6.75
N ARG A 184 5.12 14.63 -7.09
CA ARG A 184 5.02 15.32 -8.37
C ARG A 184 6.39 15.29 -9.02
N VAL A 185 6.50 14.73 -10.23
CA VAL A 185 7.77 14.63 -10.96
C VAL A 185 8.51 15.97 -11.02
N PRO A 186 7.86 17.11 -11.36
CA PRO A 186 8.53 18.42 -11.37
C PRO A 186 9.13 18.82 -10.02
N ASP A 187 8.45 18.55 -8.91
CA ASP A 187 8.88 18.94 -7.57
C ASP A 187 10.10 18.10 -7.14
N VAL A 188 10.13 16.82 -7.51
CA VAL A 188 11.28 15.94 -7.26
C VAL A 188 12.49 16.31 -8.12
N MET A 189 12.27 16.69 -9.39
CA MET A 189 13.34 17.20 -10.25
C MET A 189 13.94 18.50 -9.72
N ALA A 190 13.10 19.42 -9.24
CA ALA A 190 13.58 20.64 -8.61
C ALA A 190 14.40 20.33 -7.34
N ALA A 191 13.93 19.41 -6.50
CA ALA A 191 14.64 19.00 -5.28
C ALA A 191 15.96 18.26 -5.57
N SER A 192 16.08 17.55 -6.70
CA SER A 192 17.32 16.88 -7.11
C SER A 192 18.40 17.88 -7.58
N GLY A 193 18.01 19.13 -7.84
CA GLY A 193 18.86 20.14 -8.46
C GLY A 193 19.03 19.93 -9.98
N ALA A 194 18.18 19.11 -10.59
CA ALA A 194 18.09 19.01 -12.05
C ALA A 194 17.29 20.19 -12.61
N ILE A 195 17.59 20.58 -13.84
CA ILE A 195 16.87 21.64 -14.55
C ILE A 195 15.84 20.97 -15.46
N LEU A 196 14.56 21.17 -15.17
CA LEU A 196 13.47 20.62 -15.99
C LEU A 196 13.46 21.26 -17.38
N ARG A 197 13.60 20.43 -18.43
CA ARG A 197 13.44 20.81 -19.84
C ARG A 197 12.28 20.02 -20.45
N GLU A 198 11.07 20.55 -20.31
CA GLU A 198 9.87 19.89 -20.85
C GLU A 198 9.74 20.06 -22.37
N VAL A 199 9.33 18.99 -23.06
CA VAL A 199 9.15 18.96 -24.53
C VAL A 199 7.79 18.39 -24.94
N GLY A 200 7.41 18.61 -26.20
CA GLY A 200 6.14 18.14 -26.75
C GLY A 200 4.93 18.78 -26.07
N THR A 201 3.81 18.05 -26.10
CA THR A 201 2.52 18.46 -25.53
C THR A 201 1.97 17.40 -24.59
N THR A 202 0.87 17.69 -23.88
CA THR A 202 0.27 16.76 -22.92
C THR A 202 -0.08 15.41 -23.55
N ASN A 203 -0.73 15.42 -24.72
CA ASN A 203 -1.20 14.21 -25.37
C ASN A 203 -0.22 13.67 -26.43
N ARG A 204 0.60 14.53 -27.04
CA ARG A 204 1.50 14.16 -28.13
C ARG A 204 2.91 14.67 -27.91
N THR A 205 3.83 13.73 -27.82
CA THR A 205 5.27 13.98 -27.89
C THR A 205 5.84 13.08 -28.98
N HIS A 206 6.80 13.62 -29.72
CA HIS A 206 7.51 12.97 -30.82
C HIS A 206 9.02 12.97 -30.54
N LEU A 207 9.75 12.05 -31.16
CA LEU A 207 11.21 11.96 -30.99
C LEU A 207 11.93 13.28 -31.34
N ARG A 208 11.45 14.00 -32.38
CA ARG A 208 11.98 15.31 -32.76
C ARG A 208 11.92 16.34 -31.63
N ASP A 209 10.90 16.28 -30.78
CA ASP A 209 10.73 17.25 -29.69
C ASP A 209 11.84 17.06 -28.65
N TYR A 210 12.29 15.82 -28.43
CA TYR A 210 13.48 15.52 -27.63
C TYR A 210 14.75 15.98 -28.34
N ALA A 211 14.93 15.63 -29.61
CA ALA A 211 16.14 15.94 -30.37
C ALA A 211 16.41 17.45 -30.48
N GLU A 212 15.38 18.25 -30.75
CA GLU A 212 15.47 19.72 -30.86
C GLU A 212 15.79 20.41 -29.53
N ALA A 213 15.54 19.75 -28.39
CA ALA A 213 15.82 20.30 -27.07
C ALA A 213 17.25 20.00 -26.57
N ILE A 214 17.98 19.08 -27.21
CA ILE A 214 19.35 18.73 -26.83
C ILE A 214 20.28 19.93 -27.04
N ASN A 215 21.09 20.21 -26.01
CA ASN A 215 22.14 21.23 -26.03
C ASN A 215 23.30 20.83 -25.10
N GLU A 216 24.31 21.69 -24.97
CA GLU A 216 25.51 21.46 -24.17
C GLU A 216 25.24 21.26 -22.66
N ASN A 217 24.10 21.73 -22.17
CA ASN A 217 23.70 21.58 -20.77
C ASN A 217 22.85 20.32 -20.53
N THR A 218 22.47 19.58 -21.58
CA THR A 218 21.67 18.36 -21.43
C THR A 218 22.46 17.27 -20.71
N GLY A 219 21.89 16.77 -19.61
CA GLY A 219 22.49 15.73 -18.77
C GLY A 219 21.76 14.39 -18.81
N LEU A 220 20.48 14.36 -19.18
CA LEU A 220 19.66 13.15 -19.15
C LEU A 220 18.46 13.27 -20.09
N LEU A 221 18.15 12.18 -20.79
CA LEU A 221 16.83 11.97 -21.41
C LEU A 221 15.98 11.12 -20.46
N LEU A 222 14.90 11.68 -19.95
CA LEU A 222 14.01 11.03 -19.00
C LEU A 222 12.70 10.62 -19.68
N LYS A 223 12.27 9.40 -19.38
CA LYS A 223 10.94 8.90 -19.64
C LYS A 223 10.25 8.52 -18.33
N VAL A 224 8.98 8.88 -18.14
CA VAL A 224 8.19 8.47 -16.98
C VAL A 224 6.95 7.71 -17.44
N HIS A 225 6.77 6.50 -16.92
CA HIS A 225 5.62 5.67 -17.24
C HIS A 225 4.34 6.21 -16.56
N PRO A 226 3.25 6.47 -17.31
CA PRO A 226 1.99 6.99 -16.76
C PRO A 226 1.22 5.89 -16.00
N SER A 227 1.73 5.51 -14.85
CA SER A 227 1.30 4.31 -14.13
C SER A 227 -0.03 4.47 -13.38
N ASN A 228 -0.50 5.70 -13.15
CA ASN A 228 -1.71 6.00 -12.36
C ASN A 228 -2.83 6.73 -13.14
N TYR A 229 -2.65 6.97 -14.44
CA TYR A 229 -3.69 7.51 -15.33
C TYR A 229 -3.40 7.08 -16.79
N LYS A 230 -4.36 7.30 -17.70
CA LYS A 230 -4.17 7.05 -19.13
C LYS A 230 -4.78 8.20 -19.92
N ILE A 231 -4.08 8.67 -20.94
CA ILE A 231 -4.62 9.64 -21.90
C ILE A 231 -5.23 8.83 -23.06
N LEU A 232 -6.50 9.10 -23.38
CA LEU A 232 -7.22 8.46 -24.48
C LEU A 232 -7.46 9.46 -25.63
N GLY A 233 -7.57 8.96 -26.86
CA GLY A 233 -7.79 9.77 -28.07
C GLY A 233 -6.52 9.95 -28.91
N PHE A 234 -6.27 11.16 -29.41
CA PHE A 234 -5.08 11.46 -30.23
C PHE A 234 -3.83 11.60 -29.36
N THR A 235 -3.17 10.47 -29.10
CA THR A 235 -1.97 10.42 -28.28
C THR A 235 -0.76 9.88 -29.03
N SER A 236 0.44 10.36 -28.71
CA SER A 236 1.69 9.78 -29.21
C SER A 236 2.78 9.95 -28.18
N THR A 237 3.62 8.92 -28.03
CA THR A 237 4.82 8.96 -27.19
C THR A 237 5.92 8.20 -27.94
N PRO A 238 7.17 8.70 -27.95
CA PRO A 238 8.26 7.96 -28.55
C PRO A 238 8.51 6.67 -27.77
N PRO A 239 8.75 5.53 -28.45
CA PRO A 239 9.17 4.29 -27.82
C PRO A 239 10.53 4.49 -27.12
N MET A 240 10.82 3.68 -26.11
CA MET A 240 12.02 3.87 -25.30
C MET A 240 13.30 3.55 -26.10
N GLU A 241 13.21 2.62 -27.04
CA GLU A 241 14.27 2.23 -27.96
C GLU A 241 14.78 3.43 -28.77
N GLU A 242 13.87 4.24 -29.33
CA GLU A 242 14.22 5.45 -30.07
C GLU A 242 14.90 6.51 -29.18
N LEU A 243 14.49 6.64 -27.92
CA LEU A 243 15.14 7.56 -26.97
C LEU A 243 16.54 7.08 -26.59
N THR A 244 16.73 5.78 -26.42
CA THR A 244 18.05 5.19 -26.16
C THR A 244 18.99 5.40 -27.35
N GLU A 245 18.52 5.19 -28.57
CA GLU A 245 19.30 5.46 -29.78
C GLU A 245 19.69 6.94 -29.89
N LEU A 246 18.74 7.85 -29.63
CA LEU A 246 19.01 9.29 -29.62
C LEU A 246 20.03 9.68 -28.55
N GLY A 247 19.93 9.12 -27.34
CA GLY A 247 20.87 9.32 -26.25
C GLY A 247 22.28 8.84 -26.62
N ALA A 248 22.39 7.64 -27.20
CA ALA A 248 23.65 7.07 -27.66
C ALA A 248 24.33 7.93 -28.75
N GLN A 249 23.57 8.46 -29.71
CA GLN A 249 24.08 9.35 -30.77
C GLN A 249 24.71 10.64 -30.21
N HIS A 250 24.21 11.13 -29.07
CA HIS A 250 24.65 12.39 -28.47
C HIS A 250 25.52 12.20 -27.21
N GLY A 251 25.78 10.96 -26.78
CA GLY A 251 26.51 10.67 -25.55
C GLY A 251 25.78 11.11 -24.28
N ILE A 252 24.44 11.08 -24.29
CA ILE A 252 23.57 11.48 -23.17
C ILE A 252 22.91 10.22 -22.59
N PRO A 253 22.98 9.98 -21.27
CA PRO A 253 22.34 8.82 -20.67
C PRO A 253 20.81 8.91 -20.72
N THR A 254 20.16 7.75 -20.72
CA THR A 254 18.70 7.62 -20.65
C THR A 254 18.25 7.00 -19.34
N MET A 255 17.11 7.48 -18.84
CA MET A 255 16.49 6.96 -17.62
C MET A 255 15.00 6.76 -17.87
N GLU A 256 14.48 5.62 -17.39
CA GLU A 256 13.04 5.39 -17.32
C GLU A 256 12.59 5.19 -15.86
N ASP A 257 11.67 6.03 -15.40
CA ASP A 257 10.86 5.74 -14.22
C ASP A 257 9.68 4.88 -14.64
N LEU A 258 9.86 3.56 -14.56
CA LEU A 258 8.85 2.58 -14.90
C LEU A 258 7.75 2.50 -13.82
N GLY A 259 8.13 2.74 -12.56
CA GLY A 259 7.20 2.88 -11.45
C GLY A 259 6.56 1.59 -10.95
N SER A 260 5.98 0.76 -11.82
CA SER A 260 5.13 -0.42 -11.48
C SER A 260 5.91 -1.65 -11.03
N GLY A 261 7.08 -1.88 -11.62
CA GLY A 261 7.99 -2.97 -11.25
C GLY A 261 7.55 -4.35 -11.72
N ALA A 262 6.95 -4.47 -12.90
CA ALA A 262 6.62 -5.76 -13.49
C ALA A 262 7.89 -6.56 -13.85
N LEU A 263 8.03 -7.76 -13.29
CA LEU A 263 9.15 -8.69 -13.55
C LEU A 263 8.75 -9.87 -14.44
N ILE A 264 7.46 -10.05 -14.70
CA ILE A 264 6.90 -11.15 -15.48
C ILE A 264 5.84 -10.62 -16.44
N ASP A 265 5.67 -11.31 -17.56
CA ASP A 265 4.61 -10.99 -18.52
C ASP A 265 3.23 -11.29 -17.93
N MET A 266 2.50 -10.23 -17.59
CA MET A 266 1.17 -10.30 -16.99
C MET A 266 0.13 -10.86 -17.99
N THR A 267 0.37 -10.73 -19.30
CA THR A 267 -0.56 -11.20 -20.35
C THR A 267 -0.64 -12.72 -20.39
N ALA A 268 0.43 -13.41 -20.01
CA ALA A 268 0.45 -14.86 -19.84
C ALA A 268 -0.56 -15.36 -18.78
N TYR A 269 -1.05 -14.45 -17.93
CA TYR A 269 -2.03 -14.72 -16.88
C TYR A 269 -3.40 -14.07 -17.13
N GLY A 270 -3.66 -13.64 -18.37
CA GLY A 270 -4.92 -13.00 -18.74
C GLY A 270 -5.09 -11.57 -18.20
N LEU A 271 -3.97 -10.93 -17.82
CA LEU A 271 -3.95 -9.55 -17.31
C LEU A 271 -3.44 -8.59 -18.40
N PRO A 272 -3.73 -7.28 -18.28
CA PRO A 272 -3.24 -6.29 -19.22
C PRO A 272 -1.71 -6.27 -19.30
N HIS A 273 -1.19 -5.92 -20.48
CA HIS A 273 0.25 -5.75 -20.66
C HIS A 273 0.78 -4.57 -19.84
N GLU A 274 1.91 -4.80 -19.19
CA GLU A 274 2.69 -3.81 -18.48
C GLU A 274 4.17 -3.99 -18.89
N PRO A 275 4.93 -2.92 -19.15
CA PRO A 275 6.30 -3.08 -19.61
C PRO A 275 7.18 -3.76 -18.56
N LEU A 276 8.00 -4.72 -19.00
CA LEU A 276 8.86 -5.45 -18.08
C LEU A 276 10.17 -4.72 -17.82
N VAL A 277 10.65 -4.78 -16.59
CA VAL A 277 11.96 -4.20 -16.21
C VAL A 277 13.07 -4.77 -17.10
N GLY A 278 13.06 -6.09 -17.35
CA GLY A 278 14.07 -6.74 -18.20
C GLY A 278 14.02 -6.32 -19.67
N GLU A 279 12.82 -6.03 -20.20
CA GLU A 279 12.66 -5.51 -21.57
C GLU A 279 13.27 -4.11 -21.70
N ARG A 280 13.07 -3.26 -20.67
CA ARG A 280 13.69 -1.91 -20.65
C ARG A 280 15.20 -1.96 -20.59
N ILE A 281 15.76 -2.86 -19.80
CA ILE A 281 17.21 -3.07 -19.79
C ILE A 281 17.70 -3.58 -21.15
N ALA A 282 17.00 -4.52 -21.77
CA ALA A 282 17.34 -5.04 -23.10
C ALA A 282 17.25 -3.97 -24.21
N SER A 283 16.37 -2.97 -24.06
CA SER A 283 16.27 -1.81 -24.97
C SER A 283 17.43 -0.81 -24.84
N GLY A 284 18.39 -1.06 -23.93
CA GLY A 284 19.62 -0.29 -23.76
C GLY A 284 19.52 0.92 -22.83
N VAL A 285 18.43 1.06 -22.07
CA VAL A 285 18.25 2.13 -21.08
C VAL A 285 19.39 2.10 -20.04
N ASP A 286 19.98 3.26 -19.75
CA ASP A 286 21.10 3.32 -18.79
C ASP A 286 20.65 3.07 -17.35
N VAL A 287 19.48 3.57 -16.97
CA VAL A 287 18.90 3.46 -15.61
C VAL A 287 17.39 3.26 -15.66
N VAL A 288 16.89 2.23 -14.99
CA VAL A 288 15.45 1.99 -14.77
C VAL A 288 15.16 2.04 -13.27
N THR A 289 14.09 2.76 -12.90
CA THR A 289 13.62 2.85 -11.51
C THR A 289 12.19 2.35 -11.36
N PHE A 290 11.89 1.63 -10.27
CA PHE A 290 10.55 1.11 -10.00
C PHE A 290 10.30 0.81 -8.51
N SER A 291 9.02 0.61 -8.16
CA SER A 291 8.58 0.30 -6.79
C SER A 291 8.60 -1.20 -6.48
N GLY A 292 8.99 -1.58 -5.26
CA GLY A 292 8.93 -2.96 -4.77
C GLY A 292 7.54 -3.43 -4.31
N ASP A 293 6.67 -2.51 -3.92
CA ASP A 293 5.35 -2.77 -3.31
C ASP A 293 4.17 -2.55 -4.26
N LYS A 294 4.39 -2.71 -5.56
CA LYS A 294 3.34 -2.69 -6.59
C LYS A 294 3.24 -4.06 -7.24
N LEU A 295 3.50 -4.19 -8.55
CA LEU A 295 3.37 -5.45 -9.27
C LEU A 295 4.43 -6.48 -8.89
N LEU A 296 5.57 -6.04 -8.36
CA LEU A 296 6.59 -6.93 -7.80
C LEU A 296 6.09 -7.71 -6.58
N GLY A 297 5.04 -7.24 -5.88
CA GLY A 297 4.44 -7.96 -4.76
C GLY A 297 5.32 -8.06 -3.51
N GLY A 298 6.31 -7.17 -3.39
CA GLY A 298 7.25 -7.12 -2.27
C GLY A 298 6.96 -5.99 -1.28
N PRO A 299 7.89 -5.73 -0.35
CA PRO A 299 7.79 -4.61 0.57
C PRO A 299 8.10 -3.27 -0.12
N GLN A 300 7.79 -2.15 0.52
CA GLN A 300 8.09 -0.83 -0.02
C GLN A 300 9.60 -0.69 -0.23
N ALA A 301 10.00 -0.46 -1.48
CA ALA A 301 11.38 -0.21 -1.88
C ALA A 301 11.41 0.60 -3.17
N GLY A 302 12.48 1.37 -3.37
CA GLY A 302 12.84 1.94 -4.66
C GLY A 302 14.00 1.16 -5.22
N ILE A 303 13.77 0.48 -6.34
CA ILE A 303 14.75 -0.39 -6.97
C ILE A 303 15.30 0.33 -8.18
N ILE A 304 16.62 0.39 -8.29
CA ILE A 304 17.36 0.99 -9.40
C ILE A 304 18.18 -0.11 -10.04
N VAL A 305 17.97 -0.35 -11.34
CA VAL A 305 18.73 -1.32 -12.13
C VAL A 305 19.27 -0.63 -13.38
N GLY A 306 20.43 -1.05 -13.88
CA GLY A 306 21.02 -0.41 -15.06
C GLY A 306 22.49 -0.71 -15.27
N LYS A 307 23.19 0.23 -15.93
CA LYS A 307 24.63 0.15 -16.16
C LYS A 307 25.42 0.35 -14.88
N SER A 308 26.50 -0.42 -14.72
CA SER A 308 27.34 -0.42 -13.52
C SER A 308 27.89 0.96 -13.21
N GLU A 309 28.27 1.74 -14.23
CA GLU A 309 28.86 3.06 -14.03
C GLU A 309 27.93 4.03 -13.28
N TRP A 310 26.61 3.95 -13.51
CA TRP A 310 25.63 4.85 -12.92
C TRP A 310 25.25 4.40 -11.52
N ILE A 311 25.05 3.08 -11.34
CA ILE A 311 24.77 2.50 -10.04
C ILE A 311 25.92 2.77 -9.06
N GLU A 312 27.18 2.64 -9.50
CA GLU A 312 28.35 2.96 -8.66
C GLU A 312 28.44 4.44 -8.29
N LYS A 313 28.10 5.35 -9.21
CA LYS A 313 28.00 6.79 -8.90
C LYS A 313 26.89 7.05 -7.86
N MET A 314 25.75 6.37 -7.96
CA MET A 314 24.64 6.51 -7.01
C MET A 314 24.99 5.97 -5.63
N ARG A 315 25.68 4.82 -5.54
CA ARG A 315 26.18 4.25 -4.27
C ARG A 315 27.11 5.21 -3.52
N LYS A 316 27.92 5.98 -4.26
CA LYS A 316 28.84 6.99 -3.72
C LYS A 316 28.17 8.33 -3.40
N ASN A 317 26.93 8.55 -3.85
CA ASN A 317 26.20 9.78 -3.56
C ASN A 317 25.87 9.85 -2.06
N PRO A 318 26.20 10.95 -1.35
CA PRO A 318 25.88 11.11 0.08
C PRO A 318 24.40 10.91 0.43
N MET A 319 23.47 11.22 -0.48
CA MET A 319 22.04 10.99 -0.28
C MET A 319 21.69 9.51 -0.11
N MET A 320 22.51 8.59 -0.64
CA MET A 320 22.32 7.16 -0.44
C MET A 320 22.23 6.80 1.05
N ARG A 321 22.97 7.51 1.92
CA ARG A 321 22.90 7.29 3.37
C ARG A 321 21.56 7.70 3.98
N ALA A 322 20.96 8.77 3.48
CA ALA A 322 19.67 9.28 3.94
C ALA A 322 18.50 8.47 3.39
N LEU A 323 18.61 8.00 2.14
CA LEU A 323 17.60 7.23 1.42
C LEU A 323 17.74 5.71 1.62
N ARG A 324 18.69 5.32 2.47
CA ARG A 324 19.05 3.93 2.72
C ARG A 324 17.86 3.13 3.26
N VAL A 325 17.54 2.03 2.58
CA VAL A 325 16.53 1.07 3.00
C VAL A 325 16.93 0.35 4.31
N ASP A 326 16.00 -0.11 5.14
CA ASP A 326 16.34 -0.82 6.39
C ASP A 326 16.48 -2.34 6.19
N LYS A 327 16.87 -3.06 7.26
CA LYS A 327 17.18 -4.49 7.20
C LYS A 327 15.93 -5.36 6.95
N LEU A 328 14.76 -4.94 7.43
CA LEU A 328 13.52 -5.70 7.31
C LEU A 328 13.07 -5.70 5.85
N ILE A 329 13.09 -4.53 5.22
CA ILE A 329 12.74 -4.39 3.81
C ILE A 329 13.72 -5.17 2.93
N ILE A 330 15.03 -5.11 3.19
CA ILE A 330 16.01 -5.93 2.44
C ILE A 330 15.73 -7.42 2.57
N ALA A 331 15.45 -7.91 3.79
CA ALA A 331 15.14 -9.32 4.01
C ALA A 331 13.87 -9.76 3.28
N GLY A 332 12.78 -8.99 3.42
CA GLY A 332 11.53 -9.25 2.72
C GLY A 332 11.66 -9.17 1.20
N LEU A 333 12.39 -8.17 0.69
CA LEU A 333 12.63 -8.01 -0.75
C LEU A 333 13.48 -9.15 -1.30
N SER A 334 14.55 -9.55 -0.60
CA SER A 334 15.39 -10.68 -1.00
C SER A 334 14.56 -11.97 -1.14
N ALA A 335 13.74 -12.29 -0.13
CA ALA A 335 12.86 -13.45 -0.18
C ALA A 335 11.82 -13.34 -1.30
N THR A 336 11.27 -12.15 -1.53
CA THR A 336 10.34 -11.87 -2.64
C THR A 336 11.00 -12.16 -4.00
N LEU A 337 12.21 -11.64 -4.23
CA LEU A 337 12.96 -11.87 -5.47
C LEU A 337 13.33 -13.34 -5.65
N GLN A 338 13.70 -14.05 -4.57
CA GLN A 338 13.98 -15.49 -4.62
C GLN A 338 12.75 -16.29 -5.08
N ARG A 339 11.54 -15.91 -4.70
CA ARG A 339 10.31 -16.59 -5.14
C ARG A 339 10.11 -16.54 -6.66
N TYR A 340 10.53 -15.46 -7.33
CA TYR A 340 10.52 -15.42 -8.81
C TYR A 340 11.47 -16.44 -9.46
N LEU A 341 12.47 -16.95 -8.72
CA LEU A 341 13.50 -17.86 -9.23
C LEU A 341 13.30 -19.32 -8.80
N ILE A 342 12.40 -19.59 -7.85
CA ILE A 342 12.16 -20.92 -7.30
C ILE A 342 10.92 -21.53 -7.99
N GLY A 343 11.13 -22.67 -8.67
CA GLY A 343 10.05 -23.47 -9.25
C GLY A 343 9.35 -24.38 -8.23
N GLY A 344 8.29 -25.07 -8.67
CA GLY A 344 7.55 -26.08 -7.88
C GLY A 344 6.08 -25.73 -7.64
N GLU A 345 5.79 -24.44 -7.44
CA GLU A 345 4.43 -23.88 -7.38
C GLU A 345 4.26 -22.86 -8.51
N THR A 346 3.02 -22.67 -8.99
CA THR A 346 2.77 -21.62 -9.99
C THR A 346 2.99 -20.25 -9.36
N ILE A 347 3.56 -19.30 -10.08
CA ILE A 347 3.85 -17.96 -9.54
C ILE A 347 2.61 -17.27 -8.96
N THR A 348 1.43 -17.56 -9.52
CA THR A 348 0.13 -17.12 -9.02
C THR A 348 -0.19 -17.64 -7.63
N GLU A 349 0.27 -18.83 -7.25
CA GLU A 349 0.11 -19.37 -5.89
C GLU A 349 1.13 -18.78 -4.92
N GLN A 350 2.34 -18.47 -5.42
CA GLN A 350 3.43 -17.97 -4.59
C GLN A 350 3.21 -16.52 -4.10
N PHE A 351 2.57 -15.69 -4.93
CA PHE A 351 2.38 -14.26 -4.67
C PHE A 351 0.91 -13.94 -4.37
N PRO A 352 0.57 -13.49 -3.15
CA PRO A 352 -0.82 -13.21 -2.78
C PRO A 352 -1.52 -12.20 -3.70
N MET A 353 -0.77 -11.19 -4.17
CA MET A 353 -1.30 -10.18 -5.09
C MET A 353 -1.61 -10.77 -6.46
N LEU A 354 -0.71 -11.59 -7.00
CA LEU A 354 -0.90 -12.23 -8.29
C LEU A 354 -2.06 -13.24 -8.25
N ASN A 355 -2.17 -14.00 -7.16
CA ASN A 355 -3.31 -14.87 -6.92
C ASN A 355 -4.63 -14.09 -7.01
N ARG A 356 -4.70 -12.94 -6.32
CA ARG A 356 -5.88 -12.06 -6.32
C ARG A 356 -6.21 -11.55 -7.71
N TYR A 357 -5.21 -11.13 -8.49
CA TYR A 357 -5.43 -10.67 -9.86
C TYR A 357 -6.02 -11.75 -10.77
N THR A 358 -5.52 -12.98 -10.67
CA THR A 358 -5.79 -14.03 -11.66
C THR A 358 -6.95 -14.96 -11.31
N ARG A 359 -7.65 -14.75 -10.19
CA ARG A 359 -8.82 -15.60 -9.84
C ARG A 359 -9.87 -15.59 -10.93
N SER A 360 -10.40 -16.77 -11.25
CA SER A 360 -11.53 -16.88 -12.17
C SER A 360 -12.79 -16.29 -11.56
N THR A 361 -13.67 -15.77 -12.41
CA THR A 361 -15.00 -15.30 -12.00
C THR A 361 -15.85 -16.44 -11.45
N GLU A 362 -15.68 -17.66 -11.96
CA GLU A 362 -16.35 -18.86 -11.47
C GLU A 362 -16.07 -19.10 -9.98
N THR A 363 -14.80 -19.08 -9.56
CA THR A 363 -14.44 -19.21 -8.14
C THR A 363 -15.03 -18.09 -7.29
N LEU A 364 -15.08 -16.86 -7.83
CA LEU A 364 -15.70 -15.73 -7.12
C LEU A 364 -17.22 -15.89 -6.99
N HIS A 365 -17.91 -16.44 -7.99
CA HIS A 365 -19.34 -16.72 -7.92
C HIS A 365 -19.67 -17.79 -6.90
N THR A 366 -18.90 -18.89 -6.87
CA THR A 366 -19.05 -19.94 -5.84
C THR A 366 -18.93 -19.35 -4.44
N LEU A 367 -17.88 -18.56 -4.22
CA LEU A 367 -17.67 -17.84 -2.95
C LEU A 367 -18.83 -16.88 -2.62
N ALA A 368 -19.35 -16.17 -3.61
CA ALA A 368 -20.46 -15.24 -3.42
C ALA A 368 -21.73 -15.96 -2.97
N ILE A 369 -22.04 -17.11 -3.55
CA ILE A 369 -23.24 -17.88 -3.20
C ILE A 369 -23.14 -18.39 -1.77
N GLU A 370 -21.98 -18.91 -1.38
CA GLU A 370 -21.73 -19.40 -0.02
C GLU A 370 -21.88 -18.29 1.02
N LEU A 371 -21.14 -17.19 0.85
CA LEU A 371 -21.20 -16.06 1.78
C LEU A 371 -22.56 -15.37 1.79
N LYS A 372 -23.26 -15.29 0.65
CA LYS A 372 -24.61 -14.73 0.60
C LYS A 372 -25.53 -15.45 1.58
N GLY A 373 -25.53 -16.78 1.58
CA GLY A 373 -26.40 -17.57 2.46
C GLY A 373 -26.15 -17.23 3.94
N GLN A 374 -24.87 -17.25 4.34
CA GLN A 374 -24.47 -16.96 5.71
C GLN A 374 -24.81 -15.53 6.14
N LEU A 375 -24.55 -14.53 5.29
CA LEU A 375 -24.87 -13.14 5.59
C LEU A 375 -26.39 -12.91 5.64
N GLN A 376 -27.15 -13.53 4.74
CA GLN A 376 -28.60 -13.42 4.72
C GLN A 376 -29.22 -14.01 5.99
N ASP A 377 -28.71 -15.14 6.47
CA ASP A 377 -29.16 -15.76 7.72
C ASP A 377 -28.88 -14.87 8.95
N LEU A 378 -27.72 -14.20 8.96
CA LEU A 378 -27.34 -13.29 10.04
C LEU A 378 -28.19 -12.01 10.09
N PHE A 379 -28.44 -11.40 8.93
CA PHE A 379 -29.20 -10.15 8.86
C PHE A 379 -30.72 -10.35 8.88
N GLY A 380 -31.20 -11.54 8.50
CA GLY A 380 -32.63 -11.81 8.34
C GLY A 380 -33.28 -10.80 7.41
N GLU A 381 -34.42 -10.23 7.82
CA GLU A 381 -35.13 -9.24 7.01
C GLU A 381 -34.53 -7.83 7.08
N LYS A 382 -33.48 -7.57 7.88
CA LYS A 382 -32.95 -6.21 8.09
C LYS A 382 -32.10 -5.71 6.91
N VAL A 383 -31.45 -6.64 6.21
CA VAL A 383 -30.58 -6.37 5.06
C VAL A 383 -30.82 -7.44 4.01
N GLU A 384 -31.11 -7.03 2.79
CA GLU A 384 -31.15 -7.93 1.65
C GLU A 384 -29.74 -8.13 1.07
N VAL A 385 -29.35 -9.39 0.84
CA VAL A 385 -28.03 -9.74 0.31
C VAL A 385 -28.16 -10.33 -1.10
N GLN A 386 -27.58 -9.65 -2.08
CA GLN A 386 -27.59 -10.06 -3.49
C GLN A 386 -26.18 -10.34 -4.01
N VAL A 387 -26.06 -11.21 -5.01
CA VAL A 387 -24.82 -11.41 -5.76
C VAL A 387 -24.90 -10.59 -7.04
N SER A 388 -23.88 -9.80 -7.33
CA SER A 388 -23.79 -9.03 -8.57
C SER A 388 -22.43 -9.21 -9.22
N GLU A 389 -22.42 -9.32 -10.54
CA GLU A 389 -21.21 -9.10 -11.33
C GLU A 389 -20.75 -7.66 -11.17
N THR A 390 -19.44 -7.45 -11.20
CA THR A 390 -18.82 -6.14 -11.09
C THR A 390 -17.45 -6.14 -11.74
N PHE A 391 -16.76 -5.02 -11.65
CA PHE A 391 -15.39 -4.86 -12.10
C PHE A 391 -14.53 -4.37 -10.93
N GLY A 392 -13.52 -5.16 -10.61
CA GLY A 392 -12.43 -4.79 -9.72
C GLY A 392 -11.37 -3.99 -10.48
N GLN A 393 -10.38 -3.49 -9.74
CA GLN A 393 -9.26 -2.73 -10.26
C GLN A 393 -7.95 -3.38 -9.84
N ILE A 394 -6.94 -3.30 -10.70
CA ILE A 394 -5.59 -3.72 -10.32
C ILE A 394 -5.06 -2.83 -9.20
N GLY A 395 -5.19 -1.51 -9.35
CA GLY A 395 -4.83 -0.54 -8.33
C GLY A 395 -3.45 0.09 -8.52
N SER A 396 -2.90 0.62 -7.42
CA SER A 396 -1.99 1.77 -7.38
C SER A 396 -0.85 1.79 -8.39
N GLY A 397 -0.88 2.77 -9.30
CA GLY A 397 0.30 3.22 -10.02
C GLY A 397 0.99 2.12 -10.83
N ALA A 398 0.21 1.22 -11.44
CA ALA A 398 0.67 0.30 -12.46
C ALA A 398 -0.32 0.29 -13.63
N LEU A 399 -1.58 -0.13 -13.40
CA LEU A 399 -2.60 -0.27 -14.46
C LEU A 399 -3.90 0.47 -14.08
N PRO A 400 -4.03 1.76 -14.45
CA PRO A 400 -5.02 2.67 -13.86
C PRO A 400 -6.43 2.61 -14.46
N VAL A 401 -6.56 2.20 -15.72
CA VAL A 401 -7.85 2.12 -16.43
C VAL A 401 -8.34 0.68 -16.54
N GLU A 402 -7.45 -0.28 -16.34
CA GLU A 402 -7.75 -1.67 -16.59
C GLU A 402 -8.59 -2.26 -15.46
N THR A 403 -9.69 -2.90 -15.84
CA THR A 403 -10.64 -3.53 -14.94
C THR A 403 -10.50 -5.04 -14.97
N LEU A 404 -10.71 -5.68 -13.82
CA LEU A 404 -10.80 -7.13 -13.72
C LEU A 404 -12.26 -7.53 -13.54
N PRO A 405 -12.84 -8.43 -14.36
CA PRO A 405 -14.15 -8.99 -14.10
C PRO A 405 -14.22 -9.54 -12.69
N SER A 406 -15.25 -9.25 -11.91
CA SER A 406 -15.35 -9.66 -10.51
C SER A 406 -16.80 -9.93 -10.10
N VAL A 407 -16.97 -10.37 -8.85
CA VAL A 407 -18.27 -10.63 -8.23
C VAL A 407 -18.28 -9.95 -6.87
N ALA A 408 -19.41 -9.34 -6.52
CA ALA A 408 -19.62 -8.70 -5.24
C ALA A 408 -20.89 -9.20 -4.55
N LEU A 409 -20.87 -9.11 -3.22
CA LEU A 409 -22.09 -9.12 -2.41
C LEU A 409 -22.59 -7.69 -2.29
N VAL A 410 -23.86 -7.49 -2.61
CA VAL A 410 -24.54 -6.20 -2.54
C VAL A 410 -25.52 -6.27 -1.38
N LEU A 411 -25.27 -5.46 -0.37
CA LEU A 411 -26.07 -5.38 0.85
C LEU A 411 -26.96 -4.14 0.78
N GLU A 412 -28.26 -4.36 0.84
CA GLU A 412 -29.29 -3.32 0.82
C GLU A 412 -29.99 -3.26 2.19
N PRO A 413 -29.61 -2.30 3.05
CA PRO A 413 -30.26 -2.14 4.35
C PRO A 413 -31.68 -1.55 4.20
N LEU A 414 -32.65 -2.06 4.96
CA LEU A 414 -34.04 -1.58 4.88
C LEU A 414 -34.33 -0.38 5.78
N ASN A 415 -33.70 -0.33 6.96
CA ASN A 415 -34.04 0.66 8.01
C ASN A 415 -32.97 1.74 8.21
N ILE A 416 -31.82 1.60 7.56
CA ILE A 416 -30.71 2.56 7.62
C ILE A 416 -30.16 2.80 6.22
N SER A 417 -29.42 3.90 6.02
CA SER A 417 -28.69 4.17 4.77
C SER A 417 -27.51 3.21 4.58
N ALA A 418 -27.06 3.02 3.33
CA ALA A 418 -25.83 2.26 3.06
C ALA A 418 -24.58 2.88 3.71
N GLU A 419 -24.52 4.21 3.89
CA GLU A 419 -23.43 4.90 4.58
C GLU A 419 -23.31 4.47 6.05
N MET A 420 -24.45 4.38 6.74
CA MET A 420 -24.51 3.90 8.13
C MET A 420 -24.14 2.43 8.23
N LEU A 421 -24.60 1.59 7.29
CA LEU A 421 -24.20 0.18 7.27
C LEU A 421 -22.69 0.05 7.07
N ALA A 422 -22.13 0.79 6.11
CA ALA A 422 -20.69 0.83 5.86
C ALA A 422 -19.91 1.38 7.06
N LEU A 423 -20.47 2.32 7.83
CA LEU A 423 -19.87 2.81 9.07
C LEU A 423 -19.81 1.68 10.12
N HIS A 424 -20.90 0.96 10.36
CA HIS A 424 -20.90 -0.15 11.32
C HIS A 424 -19.88 -1.24 10.94
N PHE A 425 -19.74 -1.56 9.65
CA PHE A 425 -18.70 -2.48 9.18
C PHE A 425 -17.27 -1.95 9.37
N ARG A 426 -17.05 -0.63 9.33
CA ARG A 426 -15.75 -0.01 9.65
C ARG A 426 -15.46 0.02 11.15
N ASP A 427 -16.51 0.10 11.97
CA ASP A 427 -16.41 0.16 13.43
C ASP A 427 -16.32 -1.23 14.09
N ALA A 428 -16.58 -2.30 13.32
CA ALA A 428 -16.38 -3.67 13.74
C ALA A 428 -14.94 -3.95 14.25
N THR A 429 -14.78 -5.03 15.02
CA THR A 429 -13.49 -5.46 15.59
C THR A 429 -12.41 -5.54 14.51
N VAL A 430 -12.71 -6.26 13.42
CA VAL A 430 -11.94 -6.23 12.17
C VAL A 430 -12.73 -5.44 11.12
N PRO A 431 -12.30 -4.22 10.74
CA PRO A 431 -13.04 -3.40 9.80
C PRO A 431 -13.17 -4.04 8.42
N VAL A 432 -14.36 -3.94 7.83
CA VAL A 432 -14.61 -4.34 6.45
C VAL A 432 -14.82 -3.11 5.58
N ILE A 433 -13.95 -2.93 4.58
CA ILE A 433 -13.95 -1.76 3.71
C ILE A 433 -14.53 -2.14 2.35
N GLY A 434 -15.79 -1.78 2.11
CA GLY A 434 -16.47 -1.93 0.83
C GLY A 434 -16.62 -0.61 0.06
N ARG A 435 -17.44 -0.62 -0.99
CA ARG A 435 -17.84 0.58 -1.76
C ARG A 435 -19.32 0.88 -1.55
N ILE A 436 -19.71 2.14 -1.64
CA ILE A 436 -21.12 2.53 -1.71
C ILE A 436 -21.43 2.89 -3.16
N LYS A 437 -22.48 2.29 -3.71
CA LYS A 437 -22.95 2.55 -5.07
C LYS A 437 -24.45 2.33 -5.14
N ASN A 438 -25.18 3.33 -5.66
CA ASN A 438 -26.64 3.35 -5.75
C ASN A 438 -27.32 3.06 -4.40
N ASP A 439 -26.86 3.71 -3.33
CA ASP A 439 -27.36 3.53 -1.95
C ASP A 439 -27.36 2.07 -1.45
N ARG A 440 -26.36 1.30 -1.90
CA ARG A 440 -26.09 -0.07 -1.44
C ARG A 440 -24.64 -0.22 -1.05
N PHE A 441 -24.36 -1.12 -0.13
CA PHE A 441 -23.01 -1.43 0.31
C PHE A 441 -22.46 -2.66 -0.43
N TRP A 442 -21.40 -2.46 -1.20
CA TRP A 442 -20.80 -3.46 -2.08
C TRP A 442 -19.53 -4.03 -1.46
N LEU A 443 -19.51 -5.34 -1.29
CA LEU A 443 -18.34 -6.12 -0.87
C LEU A 443 -17.83 -6.93 -2.05
N ASP A 444 -16.82 -6.41 -2.75
CA ASP A 444 -16.18 -7.08 -3.88
C ASP A 444 -15.29 -8.23 -3.39
N LEU A 445 -15.48 -9.41 -3.96
CA LEU A 445 -14.86 -10.65 -3.50
C LEU A 445 -13.49 -10.91 -4.11
N ARG A 446 -13.04 -10.10 -5.09
CA ARG A 446 -11.72 -10.21 -5.73
C ARG A 446 -10.60 -10.33 -4.69
N THR A 447 -10.72 -9.58 -3.61
CA THR A 447 -9.77 -9.46 -2.51
C THR A 447 -10.17 -10.25 -1.26
N ILE A 448 -11.04 -11.25 -1.36
CA ILE A 448 -11.52 -12.03 -0.21
C ILE A 448 -11.10 -13.51 -0.32
N TYR A 449 -10.28 -13.97 0.63
CA TYR A 449 -9.87 -15.37 0.81
C TYR A 449 -10.42 -15.90 2.13
N GLU A 450 -10.19 -17.18 2.42
CA GLU A 450 -10.67 -17.89 3.60
C GLU A 450 -10.61 -17.07 4.91
N ARG A 451 -9.46 -16.49 5.25
CA ARG A 451 -9.34 -15.66 6.47
C ARG A 451 -10.23 -14.42 6.43
N GLU A 452 -10.31 -13.74 5.29
CA GLU A 452 -11.15 -12.55 5.15
C GLU A 452 -12.65 -12.90 5.15
N GLN A 453 -13.04 -14.10 4.73
CA GLN A 453 -14.42 -14.60 4.86
C GLN A 453 -14.82 -14.68 6.34
N THR A 454 -13.98 -15.30 7.16
CA THR A 454 -14.20 -15.39 8.62
C THR A 454 -14.38 -14.00 9.23
N TRP A 455 -13.50 -13.06 8.91
CA TRP A 455 -13.60 -11.67 9.41
C TRP A 455 -14.85 -10.94 8.92
N ILE A 456 -15.31 -11.19 7.68
CA ILE A 456 -16.57 -10.62 7.19
C ILE A 456 -17.76 -11.15 7.98
N ILE A 457 -17.80 -12.46 8.28
CA ILE A 457 -18.88 -13.10 9.02
C ILE A 457 -18.91 -12.59 10.47
N GLU A 458 -17.74 -12.49 11.11
CA GLU A 458 -17.60 -11.91 12.45
C GLU A 458 -18.10 -10.46 12.48
N ALA A 459 -17.64 -9.63 11.55
CA ALA A 459 -18.09 -8.24 11.43
C ALA A 459 -19.60 -8.16 11.18
N ALA A 460 -20.15 -8.97 10.27
CA ALA A 460 -21.58 -9.01 10.00
C ALA A 460 -22.40 -9.42 11.23
N THR A 461 -21.88 -10.35 12.05
CA THR A 461 -22.50 -10.75 13.32
C THR A 461 -22.53 -9.61 14.33
N GLU A 462 -21.48 -8.78 14.40
CA GLU A 462 -21.48 -7.57 15.23
C GLU A 462 -22.49 -6.55 14.72
N VAL A 463 -22.49 -6.28 13.41
CA VAL A 463 -23.38 -5.31 12.77
C VAL A 463 -24.85 -5.72 12.91
N ALA A 464 -25.19 -7.00 12.75
CA ALA A 464 -26.56 -7.50 12.87
C ALA A 464 -27.20 -7.29 14.25
N LYS A 465 -26.37 -7.16 15.31
CA LYS A 465 -26.81 -6.81 16.67
C LYS A 465 -27.10 -5.31 16.85
N MET A 466 -26.54 -4.47 15.98
CA MET A 466 -26.72 -3.01 15.99
C MET A 466 -27.91 -2.55 15.15
N LEU A 467 -28.23 -3.32 14.10
CA LEU A 467 -29.48 -3.20 13.33
C LEU A 467 -30.65 -3.78 14.12
#